data_AF-A0A495K4W5-F1
#
_entry.id   AF-A0A495K4W5-F1
#
_cell.length_a   1.000
_cell.length_b   1.000
_cell.length_c   1.000
_cell.angle_alpha   90.00
_cell.angle_beta   90.00
_cell.angle_gamma   90.00
#
_symmetry.space_group_name_H-M   'P 1'
#
loop_
_entity.id
_entity.type
_entity.pdbx_description
1 polymer ?
#
loop_
_entity_poly.entity_id
_entity_poly.type
_entity_poly.pdbx_seq_one_letter_code
_entity_poly.pdbx_strand_id
1 'polypeptide(L)'
;MAGANYAACKYSVTMKISSEAVLSMLRGLAQHNESGSHPQISWGGTKAKDWVVAGRQATFRFTRSGDRAAFLDGASDLLVSGTWSVVRTDDDDPATPRRAS
;
A
#
# COMPACT_ATOMS: atom_id res chain seq x y z
N MET A 1 2.91 4.53 -25.48
CA MET A 1 2.33 4.17 -24.17
C MET A 1 3.40 4.42 -23.12
N ALA A 2 3.25 5.42 -22.27
CA ALA A 2 4.18 5.65 -21.17
C ALA A 2 4.03 4.48 -20.19
N GLY A 3 5.05 3.61 -20.09
CA GLY A 3 5.05 2.54 -19.10
C GLY A 3 4.88 3.13 -17.71
N ALA A 4 4.07 2.48 -16.88
CA ALA A 4 3.90 2.94 -15.51
C ALA A 4 5.27 3.01 -14.83
N ASN A 5 5.66 4.18 -14.31
CA ASN A 5 6.97 4.36 -13.70
C ASN A 5 6.96 3.76 -12.28
N TYR A 6 7.08 2.44 -12.19
CA TYR A 6 7.09 1.70 -10.92
C TYR A 6 8.19 2.19 -9.96
N ALA A 7 9.31 2.69 -10.49
CA ALA A 7 10.40 3.27 -9.71
C ALA A 7 10.02 4.59 -9.02
N ALA A 8 9.00 5.30 -9.51
CA ALA A 8 8.49 6.49 -8.84
C ALA A 8 7.77 6.14 -7.52
N CYS A 9 7.16 4.96 -7.43
CA CYS A 9 6.48 4.48 -6.22
C CYS A 9 7.47 3.81 -5.26
N LYS A 10 8.33 4.60 -4.61
CA LYS A 10 9.39 4.10 -3.71
C LYS A 10 9.12 4.31 -2.21
N TYR A 11 8.18 5.21 -1.88
CA TYR A 11 7.81 5.46 -0.49
C TYR A 11 6.80 4.40 -0.06
N SER A 12 7.23 3.43 0.73
CA SER A 12 6.40 2.30 1.14
C SER A 12 6.09 2.29 2.63
N VAL A 13 5.00 1.60 2.95
CA VAL A 13 4.63 1.20 4.31
C VAL A 13 4.12 -0.23 4.26
N THR A 14 4.71 -1.09 5.10
CA THR A 14 4.23 -2.46 5.30
C THR A 14 3.45 -2.51 6.59
N MET A 15 2.23 -3.03 6.53
CA MET A 15 1.29 -3.07 7.63
C MET A 15 0.86 -4.50 7.91
N LYS A 16 0.72 -4.84 9.19
CA LYS A 16 0.03 -6.05 9.63
C LYS A 16 -1.45 -5.72 9.75
N ILE A 17 -2.31 -6.58 9.22
CA ILE A 17 -3.74 -6.32 9.09
C ILE A 17 -4.52 -7.50 9.69
N SER A 18 -5.56 -7.21 10.46
CA SER A 18 -6.30 -8.26 11.18
C SER A 18 -7.28 -9.03 10.29
N SER A 19 -7.89 -8.36 9.29
CA SER A 19 -8.96 -8.91 8.44
C SER A 19 -8.92 -8.41 6.99
N GLU A 20 -9.58 -9.15 6.10
CA GLU A 20 -9.69 -8.79 4.68
C GLU A 20 -10.53 -7.53 4.44
N ALA A 21 -11.51 -7.26 5.32
CA ALA A 21 -12.31 -6.04 5.27
C ALA A 21 -11.44 -4.80 5.52
N VAL A 22 -10.57 -4.85 6.54
CA VAL A 22 -9.62 -3.78 6.85
C VAL A 22 -8.62 -3.61 5.72
N LEU A 23 -8.13 -4.71 5.14
CA LEU A 23 -7.27 -4.67 3.96
C LEU A 23 -7.95 -3.95 2.79
N SER A 24 -9.23 -4.23 2.53
CA SER A 24 -9.98 -3.60 1.44
C SER A 24 -10.18 -2.10 1.65
N MET A 25 -10.46 -1.68 2.89
CA MET A 25 -10.54 -0.26 3.25
C MET A 25 -9.20 0.44 3.07
N LEU A 26 -8.11 -0.17 3.52
CA LEU A 26 -6.75 0.37 3.35
C LEU A 26 -6.37 0.50 1.86
N ARG A 27 -6.77 -0.42 0.99
CA ARG A 27 -6.57 -0.26 -0.47
C ARG A 27 -7.30 0.95 -1.03
N GLY A 28 -8.56 1.15 -0.65
CA GLY A 28 -9.34 2.32 -1.06
C GLY A 28 -8.69 3.62 -0.60
N LEU A 29 -8.22 3.64 0.64
CA LEU A 29 -7.53 4.80 1.21
C LEU A 29 -6.17 5.06 0.53
N ALA A 30 -5.39 4.02 0.22
CA ALA A 30 -4.14 4.15 -0.51
C ALA A 30 -4.38 4.67 -1.93
N GLN A 31 -5.45 4.21 -2.60
CA GLN A 31 -5.86 4.72 -3.90
C GLN A 31 -6.32 6.19 -3.84
N HIS A 32 -6.99 6.59 -2.76
CA HIS A 32 -7.45 7.97 -2.58
C HIS A 32 -6.28 8.94 -2.37
N ASN A 33 -5.28 8.55 -1.58
CA ASN A 33 -4.14 9.40 -1.23
C ASN A 33 -3.00 9.38 -2.25
N GLU A 34 -2.91 8.34 -3.09
CA GLU A 34 -1.87 8.27 -4.12
C GLU A 34 -2.13 9.29 -5.23
N SER A 35 -1.25 10.30 -5.31
CA SER A 35 -1.35 11.38 -6.29
C SER A 35 -0.72 11.04 -7.65
N GLY A 36 -0.04 9.90 -7.76
CA GLY A 36 0.60 9.43 -8.98
C GLY A 36 -0.36 8.88 -10.02
N SER A 37 0.14 8.74 -11.25
CA SER A 37 -0.68 8.37 -12.42
C SER A 37 -1.20 6.93 -12.43
N HIS A 38 -0.73 6.07 -11.51
CA HIS A 38 -1.07 4.65 -11.48
C HIS A 38 -1.37 4.16 -10.05
N PRO A 39 -2.53 4.54 -9.47
CA PRO A 39 -2.88 4.18 -8.10
C PRO A 39 -2.94 2.68 -7.85
N GLN A 40 -3.18 1.85 -8.88
CA GLN A 40 -3.12 0.39 -8.72
C GLN A 40 -1.75 -0.16 -8.30
N ILE A 41 -0.66 0.61 -8.49
CA ILE A 41 0.68 0.24 -8.04
C ILE A 41 0.77 0.33 -6.51
N SER A 42 -0.02 1.22 -5.90
CA SER A 42 0.07 1.49 -4.47
C SER A 42 -0.35 0.34 -3.58
N TRP A 43 -1.01 -0.69 -4.11
CA TRP A 43 -1.43 -1.88 -3.35
C TRP A 43 -1.18 -3.20 -4.10
N GLY A 44 -0.26 -3.22 -5.05
CA GLY A 44 0.08 -4.42 -5.82
C GLY A 44 0.49 -5.61 -4.92
N GLY A 45 -0.03 -6.80 -5.23
CA GLY A 45 0.32 -8.03 -4.50
C GLY A 45 -0.44 -8.27 -3.19
N THR A 46 -1.48 -7.49 -2.92
CA THR A 46 -2.28 -7.63 -1.70
C THR A 46 -3.44 -8.61 -1.82
N LYS A 47 -3.64 -9.35 -2.93
CA LYS A 47 -4.81 -10.25 -3.12
C LYS A 47 -5.03 -11.15 -1.89
N ALA A 48 -6.27 -11.46 -1.54
CA ALA A 48 -6.60 -12.16 -0.28
C ALA A 48 -5.74 -13.41 -0.02
N LYS A 49 -5.54 -14.25 -1.05
CA LYS A 49 -4.67 -15.44 -0.97
C LYS A 49 -3.21 -15.07 -0.71
N ASP A 50 -2.67 -14.10 -1.45
CA ASP A 50 -1.28 -13.63 -1.32
C ASP A 50 -1.03 -12.98 0.06
N TRP A 51 -1.99 -12.19 0.55
CA TRP A 51 -1.95 -11.53 1.84
C TRP A 51 -1.95 -12.52 3.00
N VAL A 52 -2.77 -13.58 2.94
CA VAL A 52 -2.78 -14.64 3.95
C VAL A 52 -1.43 -15.37 3.98
N VAL A 53 -0.88 -15.71 2.82
CA VAL A 53 0.45 -16.34 2.70
C VAL A 53 1.56 -15.43 3.23
N ALA A 54 1.46 -14.12 3.03
CA ALA A 54 2.39 -13.12 3.55
C ALA A 54 2.24 -12.84 5.06
N GLY A 55 1.59 -13.72 5.82
CA GLY A 55 1.41 -13.55 7.27
C GLY A 55 0.51 -12.38 7.64
N ARG A 56 -0.49 -12.10 6.80
CA ARG A 56 -1.41 -10.97 6.90
C ARG A 56 -0.72 -9.59 6.86
N GLN A 57 0.40 -9.52 6.14
CA GLN A 57 1.09 -8.26 5.89
C GLN A 57 0.80 -7.76 4.47
N ALA A 58 0.67 -6.45 4.32
CA ALA A 58 0.51 -5.80 3.03
C ALA A 58 1.44 -4.58 2.94
N THR A 59 2.12 -4.43 1.81
CA THR A 59 2.93 -3.26 1.52
C THR A 59 2.16 -2.32 0.60
N PHE A 60 1.97 -1.09 1.06
CA PHE A 60 1.44 0.00 0.26
C PHE A 60 2.59 0.89 -0.20
N ARG A 61 2.55 1.38 -1.44
CA ARG A 61 3.63 2.17 -2.05
C ARG A 61 3.09 3.47 -2.62
N PHE A 62 3.86 4.53 -2.47
CA PHE A 62 3.45 5.88 -2.82
C PHE A 62 4.52 6.58 -3.64
N THR A 63 4.10 7.49 -4.51
CA THR A 63 5.04 8.32 -5.27
C THR A 63 5.67 9.44 -4.45
N ARG A 64 5.01 9.85 -3.36
CA ARG A 64 5.48 10.91 -2.46
C ARG A 64 5.41 10.44 -1.01
N SER A 65 6.35 10.89 -0.19
CA SER A 65 6.30 10.67 1.26
C SER A 65 5.08 11.32 1.91
N GLY A 66 4.61 12.45 1.39
CA GLY A 66 3.39 13.13 1.84
C GLY A 66 2.13 12.28 1.64
N ASP A 67 2.02 11.55 0.53
CA ASP A 67 0.89 10.67 0.24
C ASP A 67 0.86 9.49 1.24
N ARG A 68 2.03 8.95 1.59
CA ARG A 68 2.16 7.94 2.66
C ARG A 68 1.72 8.48 4.02
N ALA A 69 2.12 9.71 4.35
CA ALA A 69 1.74 10.34 5.62
C ALA A 69 0.22 10.55 5.69
N ALA A 70 -0.38 11.13 4.65
CA ALA A 70 -1.83 11.32 4.55
C ALA A 70 -2.60 9.99 4.63
N PHE A 71 -2.06 8.92 4.02
CA PHE A 71 -2.61 7.57 4.16
C PHE A 71 -2.59 7.06 5.61
N LEU A 72 -1.49 7.25 6.34
CA LEU A 72 -1.40 6.83 7.74
C LEU A 72 -2.31 7.65 8.66
N ASP A 73 -2.43 8.94 8.41
CA ASP A 73 -3.33 9.83 9.15
C ASP A 73 -4.79 9.40 8.91
N GLY A 74 -5.18 9.20 7.65
CA GLY A 74 -6.52 8.72 7.30
C GLY A 74 -6.82 7.32 7.85
N ALA A 75 -5.82 6.42 7.91
CA ALA A 75 -6.00 5.10 8.48
C ALA A 75 -6.23 5.16 9.99
N SER A 76 -5.56 6.10 10.67
CA SER A 76 -5.69 6.33 12.12
C SER A 76 -7.01 6.99 12.49
N ASP A 77 -7.52 7.87 11.62
CA ASP A 77 -8.81 8.54 11.79
C ASP A 77 -10.00 7.60 11.53
N LEU A 78 -9.96 6.83 10.45
CA LEU A 78 -11.11 6.07 9.96
C LEU A 78 -11.23 4.64 10.50
N LEU A 79 -10.11 4.01 10.88
CA LEU A 79 -10.09 2.58 11.21
C LEU A 79 -9.87 2.34 12.69
N VAL A 80 -10.56 1.32 13.21
CA VAL A 80 -10.47 0.95 14.63
C VAL A 80 -9.04 0.55 14.99
N SER A 81 -8.52 1.16 16.07
CA SER A 81 -7.19 0.85 16.60
C SER A 81 -7.02 -0.64 16.91
N GLY A 82 -5.82 -1.17 16.68
CA GLY A 82 -5.50 -2.59 16.86
C GLY A 82 -5.96 -3.52 15.73
N THR A 83 -6.74 -3.02 14.75
CA THR A 83 -7.09 -3.80 13.55
C THR A 83 -6.00 -3.76 12.48
N TRP A 84 -5.03 -2.88 12.64
CA TRP A 84 -3.82 -2.79 11.82
C TRP A 84 -2.66 -2.23 12.64
N SER A 85 -1.43 -2.44 12.18
CA SER A 85 -0.25 -1.78 12.71
C SER A 85 0.83 -1.63 11.64
N VAL A 86 1.65 -0.57 11.75
CA VAL A 86 2.84 -0.41 10.92
C VAL A 86 3.90 -1.43 11.36
N VAL A 87 4.42 -2.20 10.40
CA VAL A 87 5.53 -3.13 10.59
C VAL A 87 6.85 -2.46 10.18
N ARG A 88 6.86 -1.75 9.06
CA ARG A 88 8.00 -0.98 8.57
C ARG A 88 7.57 0.09 7.57
N THR A 89 8.39 1.11 7.42
CA THR A 89 8.34 2.08 6.31
C THR A 89 9.67 2.09 5.59
N ASP A 90 9.66 2.37 4.30
CA ASP A 90 10.86 2.48 3.48
C ASP A 90 10.69 3.64 2.49
N ASP A 91 11.74 4.40 2.22
CA ASP A 91 11.73 5.53 1.28
C ASP A 91 12.42 5.18 -0.05
N ASP A 92 13.03 3.99 -0.14
CA ASP A 92 13.77 3.48 -1.29
C ASP A 92 13.36 2.03 -1.64
N ASP A 93 12.07 1.68 -1.48
CA ASP A 93 11.45 0.39 -1.85
C ASP A 93 10.63 0.52 -3.15
N PRO A 94 11.29 0.58 -4.34
CA PRO A 94 10.60 0.74 -5.60
C PRO A 94 9.65 -0.42 -5.86
N ALA A 95 8.47 -0.11 -6.41
CA ALA A 95 7.55 -1.14 -6.85
C ALA A 95 8.21 -2.03 -7.93
N THR A 96 8.00 -3.33 -7.86
CA THR A 96 8.45 -4.29 -8.87
C THR A 96 7.28 -4.68 -9.79
N PRO A 97 7.45 -4.67 -11.13
CA PRO A 97 6.41 -5.12 -12.04
C PRO A 97 6.07 -6.60 -11.78
N ARG A 98 4.80 -6.92 -11.52
CA ARG A 98 4.34 -8.32 -11.31
C ARG A 98 3.94 -9.07 -12.59
N ARG A 99 4.41 -8.63 -13.76
CA ARG A 99 4.36 -9.39 -15.02
C ARG A 99 5.66 -9.19 -15.79
N ALA A 100 6.51 -10.20 -15.78
CA ALA A 100 7.36 -10.51 -16.92
C ALA A 100 6.72 -11.72 -17.60
N SER A 101 6.11 -11.50 -18.75
CA SER A 101 5.77 -12.53 -19.74
C SER A 101 5.87 -11.86 -21.10
#